data_AF-A0A961T247-F1
#
_entry.id   AF-A0A961T247-F1
#
_cell.length_a   1.000
_cell.length_b   1.000
_cell.length_c   1.000
_cell.angle_alpha   90.00
_cell.angle_beta   90.00
_cell.angle_gamma   90.00
#
_symmetry.space_group_name_H-M   'P 1'
#
loop_
_entity.id
_entity.type
_entity.pdbx_description
1 polymer ?
#
loop_
_entity_poly.entity_id
_entity_poly.type
_entity_poly.pdbx_seq_one_letter_code
_entity_poly.pdbx_strand_id
1 'polypeptide(L)'
;GVRTKRRDTGSKRWASKFANGLRKRILQDDCPDTGCGIKVYWREAFLRLPFFTSVHRYLPALFQTYGYKTAYAPVNDRPRMMGVSKYNNFNRALIGIYDLVGVTWLRRRTKAPETTEV
;
A
#
# COMPACT_ATOMS: atom_id res chain seq x y z
N GLY A 1 -7.32 -4.14 4.34
CA GLY A 1 -8.68 -3.63 4.59
C GLY A 1 -8.85 -2.23 4.02
N VAL A 2 -10.07 -1.72 4.05
CA VAL A 2 -10.44 -0.37 3.61
C VAL A 2 -11.06 0.36 4.79
N ARG A 3 -10.39 1.40 5.29
CA ARG A 3 -10.89 2.12 6.47
C ARG A 3 -12.15 2.91 6.12
N THR A 4 -13.28 2.49 6.67
CA THR A 4 -14.56 3.19 6.51
C THR A 4 -14.77 4.20 7.64
N LYS A 5 -15.57 5.24 7.38
CA LYS A 5 -15.96 6.27 8.39
C LYS A 5 -14.78 6.98 9.10
N ARG A 6 -13.68 7.25 8.38
CA ARG A 6 -12.51 7.98 8.93
C ARG A 6 -12.94 9.31 9.58
N ARG A 7 -12.50 9.55 10.82
CA ARG A 7 -12.70 10.81 11.56
C ARG A 7 -11.46 11.72 11.53
N ASP A 8 -10.71 11.66 10.43
CA ASP A 8 -9.55 12.52 10.21
C ASP A 8 -9.95 13.98 9.94
N THR A 9 -9.05 14.93 10.23
CA THR A 9 -9.21 16.33 9.80
C THR A 9 -9.33 16.44 8.28
N GLY A 10 -10.08 17.43 7.78
CA GLY A 10 -10.36 17.59 6.34
C GLY A 10 -9.10 17.60 5.47
N SER A 11 -8.05 18.30 5.91
CA SER A 11 -6.75 18.36 5.21
C SER A 11 -6.08 16.99 5.08
N LYS A 12 -6.08 16.17 6.12
CA LYS A 12 -5.51 14.81 6.09
C LYS A 12 -6.30 13.89 5.16
N ARG A 13 -7.63 14.03 5.10
CA ARG A 13 -8.48 13.26 4.19
C ARG A 13 -8.18 13.60 2.73
N TRP A 14 -8.07 14.89 2.41
CA TRP A 14 -7.71 15.34 1.06
C TRP A 14 -6.31 14.89 0.64
N ALA A 15 -5.31 15.07 1.49
CA ALA A 15 -3.95 14.61 1.23
C ALA A 15 -3.90 13.08 1.03
N SER A 16 -4.63 12.31 1.85
CA SER A 16 -4.71 10.86 1.70
C SER A 16 -5.41 10.45 0.40
N LYS A 17 -6.50 11.14 0.01
CA LYS A 17 -7.21 10.88 -1.26
C LYS A 17 -6.31 11.16 -2.46
N PHE A 18 -5.61 12.29 -2.46
CA PHE A 18 -4.68 12.66 -3.52
C PHE A 18 -3.53 11.64 -3.63
N ALA A 19 -2.88 11.30 -2.50
CA ALA A 19 -1.79 10.33 -2.48
C ALA A 19 -2.24 8.94 -2.98
N ASN A 20 -3.41 8.46 -2.53
CA ASN A 20 -3.96 7.19 -3.01
C ASN A 20 -4.31 7.26 -4.51
N GLY A 21 -4.85 8.38 -4.99
CA GLY A 21 -5.19 8.59 -6.41
C GLY A 21 -3.96 8.59 -7.31
N LEU A 22 -2.93 9.35 -6.96
CA LEU A 22 -1.65 9.38 -7.68
C LEU A 22 -1.03 7.97 -7.75
N ARG A 23 -0.94 7.31 -6.60
CA ARG A 23 -0.40 5.95 -6.50
C ARG A 23 -1.20 4.96 -7.34
N LYS A 24 -2.54 4.99 -7.26
CA LYS A 24 -3.42 4.10 -8.05
C LYS A 24 -3.20 4.31 -9.55
N ARG A 25 -3.05 5.55 -10.00
CA ARG A 25 -2.81 5.86 -11.42
C ARG A 25 -1.47 5.30 -11.93
N ILE A 26 -0.43 5.32 -11.09
CA ILE A 26 0.92 4.87 -11.46
C ILE A 26 1.06 3.34 -11.35
N LEU A 27 0.57 2.76 -10.25
CA LEU A 27 0.76 1.33 -9.98
C LEU A 27 -0.36 0.45 -10.55
N GLN A 28 -1.55 1.01 -10.80
CA GLN A 28 -2.69 0.28 -11.35
C GLN A 28 -3.00 -1.01 -10.56
N ASP A 29 -2.91 -0.95 -9.23
CA ASP A 29 -3.03 -2.13 -8.35
C ASP A 29 -4.38 -2.23 -7.63
N ASP A 30 -5.35 -1.44 -8.07
CA ASP A 30 -6.70 -1.35 -7.52
C ASP A 30 -6.82 -1.16 -6.02
N CYS A 31 -5.75 -0.74 -5.34
CA CYS A 31 -5.76 -0.56 -3.89
C CYS A 31 -6.49 0.74 -3.49
N PRO A 32 -7.65 0.66 -2.81
CA PRO A 32 -8.41 1.85 -2.42
C PRO A 32 -7.81 2.54 -1.18
N ASP A 33 -7.12 1.80 -0.31
CA ASP A 33 -6.51 2.34 0.91
C ASP A 33 -5.19 1.61 1.24
N THR A 34 -4.10 2.07 0.65
CA THR A 34 -2.77 1.48 0.94
C THR A 34 -2.29 1.79 2.36
N GLY A 35 -2.77 2.89 2.95
CA GLY A 35 -2.41 3.33 4.29
C GLY A 35 -3.13 2.57 5.40
N CYS A 36 -4.03 1.64 5.07
CA CYS A 36 -4.63 0.74 6.05
C CYS A 36 -3.56 -0.21 6.61
N GLY A 37 -3.41 -0.23 7.94
CA GLY A 37 -2.47 -1.13 8.62
C GLY A 37 -2.93 -2.59 8.68
N ILE A 38 -4.24 -2.85 8.56
CA ILE A 38 -4.80 -4.20 8.65
C ILE A 38 -4.71 -4.87 7.28
N LYS A 39 -3.84 -5.88 7.20
CA LYS A 39 -3.56 -6.67 6.00
C LYS A 39 -3.32 -8.13 6.41
N VAL A 40 -3.77 -9.07 5.59
CA VAL A 40 -3.60 -10.51 5.80
C VAL A 40 -3.02 -11.10 4.53
N TYR A 41 -2.02 -11.96 4.67
CA TYR A 41 -1.26 -12.54 3.57
C TYR A 41 -0.89 -13.99 3.90
N TRP A 42 -0.74 -14.80 2.85
CA TRP A 42 -0.02 -16.06 2.94
C TRP A 42 1.45 -15.78 3.26
N ARG A 43 1.98 -16.50 4.26
CA ARG A 43 3.34 -16.24 4.79
C ARG A 43 4.39 -16.48 3.71
N GLU A 44 4.29 -17.61 3.03
CA GLU A 44 5.17 -18.04 1.95
C GLU A 44 5.20 -17.05 0.79
N ALA A 45 4.05 -16.47 0.43
CA ALA A 45 3.97 -15.46 -0.61
C ALA A 45 4.64 -14.15 -0.14
N PHE A 46 4.41 -13.73 1.10
CA PHE A 46 5.03 -12.53 1.67
C PHE A 46 6.55 -12.63 1.74
N LEU A 47 7.08 -13.79 2.15
CA LEU A 47 8.53 -14.01 2.29
C LEU A 47 9.29 -14.02 0.95
N ARG A 48 8.59 -14.18 -0.18
CA ARG A 48 9.19 -14.09 -1.53
C ARG A 48 9.31 -12.65 -2.05
N LEU A 49 8.66 -11.69 -1.40
CA LEU A 49 8.67 -10.30 -1.86
C LEU A 49 9.98 -9.60 -1.49
N PRO A 50 10.44 -8.64 -2.31
CA PRO A 50 11.59 -7.82 -1.97
C PRO A 50 11.28 -6.93 -0.77
N PHE A 51 12.27 -6.78 0.11
CA PHE A 51 12.13 -6.01 1.35
C PHE A 51 12.75 -4.61 1.24
N PHE A 52 12.03 -3.63 1.79
CA PHE A 52 12.51 -2.27 2.05
C PHE A 52 11.63 -1.63 3.13
N THR A 53 12.12 -0.57 3.77
CA THR A 53 11.54 0.04 4.99
C THR A 53 10.03 0.36 4.89
N SER A 54 9.55 0.74 3.72
CA SER A 54 8.18 1.22 3.46
C SER A 54 7.34 0.26 2.61
N VAL A 55 7.80 -0.99 2.45
CA VAL A 55 7.17 -2.03 1.60
C VAL A 55 5.68 -2.20 1.85
N HIS A 56 5.22 -2.01 3.09
CA HIS A 56 3.82 -2.10 3.50
C HIS A 56 2.85 -1.25 2.64
N ARG A 57 3.32 -0.12 2.08
CA ARG A 57 2.54 0.77 1.19
C ARG A 57 2.44 0.28 -0.25
N TYR A 58 3.22 -0.74 -0.59
CA TYR A 58 3.38 -1.26 -1.94
C TYR A 58 3.01 -2.72 -2.06
N LEU A 59 2.71 -3.39 -0.94
CA LEU A 59 2.33 -4.79 -0.91
C LEU A 59 1.28 -5.17 -1.96
N PRO A 60 0.14 -4.46 -2.15
CA PRO A 60 -0.85 -4.89 -3.14
C PRO A 60 -0.27 -4.93 -4.57
N ALA A 61 0.45 -3.88 -4.97
CA ALA A 61 1.14 -3.83 -6.26
C ALA A 61 2.21 -4.92 -6.41
N LEU A 62 2.95 -5.22 -5.35
CA LEU A 62 3.97 -6.27 -5.36
C LEU A 62 3.32 -7.65 -5.46
N PHE A 63 2.28 -7.95 -4.66
CA PHE A 63 1.56 -9.22 -4.75
C PHE A 63 1.04 -9.47 -6.17
N GLN A 64 0.43 -8.48 -6.81
CA GLN A 64 -0.02 -8.59 -8.19
C GLN A 64 1.12 -8.80 -9.19
N THR A 65 2.25 -8.12 -9.00
CA THR A 65 3.43 -8.33 -9.85
C THR A 65 3.98 -9.76 -9.75
N TYR A 66 3.79 -10.43 -8.62
CA TYR A 66 4.16 -11.83 -8.43
C TYR A 66 3.00 -12.81 -8.68
N GLY A 67 1.94 -12.37 -9.38
CA GLY A 67 0.83 -13.22 -9.83
C GLY A 67 -0.27 -13.47 -8.78
N TYR A 68 -0.20 -12.85 -7.61
CA TYR A 68 -1.21 -13.05 -6.56
C TYR A 68 -2.38 -12.07 -6.70
N LYS A 69 -3.59 -12.57 -6.44
CA LYS A 69 -4.80 -11.74 -6.37
C LYS A 69 -4.88 -10.98 -5.05
N THR A 70 -5.47 -9.79 -5.09
CA THR A 70 -5.68 -8.94 -3.91
C THR A 70 -7.16 -8.62 -3.73
N ALA A 71 -7.67 -8.75 -2.50
CA ALA A 71 -9.04 -8.41 -2.15
C ALA A 71 -9.08 -7.36 -1.02
N TYR A 72 -10.18 -6.62 -0.94
CA TYR A 72 -10.32 -5.49 -0.03
C TYR A 72 -11.63 -5.59 0.74
N ALA A 73 -11.53 -5.72 2.07
CA ALA A 73 -12.69 -5.74 2.97
C ALA A 73 -12.79 -4.43 3.78
N PRO A 74 -14.00 -3.92 4.05
CA PRO A 74 -14.19 -2.75 4.92
C PRO A 74 -13.73 -3.06 6.35
N VAL A 75 -13.04 -2.11 6.98
CA VAL A 75 -12.59 -2.21 8.37
C VAL A 75 -12.91 -0.93 9.13
N ASN A 76 -13.15 -1.08 10.44
CA ASN A 76 -13.39 0.05 11.33
C ASN A 76 -12.09 0.80 11.63
N ASP A 77 -12.08 2.11 11.43
CA ASP A 77 -10.97 2.99 11.80
C ASP A 77 -11.16 3.48 13.23
N ARG A 78 -10.27 3.07 14.14
CA ARG A 78 -10.34 3.44 15.56
C ARG A 78 -9.38 4.59 15.86
N PRO A 79 -9.80 5.61 16.61
CA PRO A 79 -8.89 6.67 17.03
C PRO A 79 -7.81 6.11 17.96
N ARG A 80 -6.63 6.73 17.91
CA ARG A 80 -5.57 6.44 18.87
C ARG A 80 -5.98 7.00 20.24
N MET A 81 -5.91 6.18 21.28
CA MET A 81 -6.26 6.58 22.64
C MET A 81 -5.11 7.24 23.40
N MET A 82 -3.86 6.81 23.18
CA MET A 82 -2.68 7.30 23.91
C MET A 82 -1.45 7.40 23.00
N GLY A 83 -0.50 8.27 23.39
CA GLY A 83 0.80 8.45 22.73
C GLY A 83 0.79 9.36 21.50
N VAL A 84 1.96 9.90 21.16
CA VAL A 84 2.13 10.87 20.06
C VAL A 84 2.54 10.18 18.75
N SER A 85 2.17 10.75 17.61
CA SER A 85 2.61 10.27 16.30
C SER A 85 4.11 10.49 16.15
N LYS A 86 4.86 9.42 15.85
CA LYS A 86 6.28 9.50 15.46
C LYS A 86 6.46 9.86 13.98
N TYR A 87 5.37 10.07 13.23
CA TYR A 87 5.42 10.35 11.80
C TYR A 87 5.33 11.85 11.52
N ASN A 88 6.33 12.37 10.81
CA ASN A 88 6.27 13.68 10.14
C ASN A 88 5.64 13.52 8.74
N ASN A 89 4.55 14.25 8.47
CA ASN A 89 3.80 14.15 7.23
C ASN A 89 4.62 14.47 5.97
N PHE A 90 5.54 15.44 6.06
CA PHE A 90 6.33 15.88 4.90
C PHE A 90 7.39 14.84 4.52
N ASN A 91 8.21 14.41 5.48
CA ASN A 91 9.17 13.33 5.27
C ASN A 91 8.48 12.04 4.79
N ARG A 92 7.30 11.74 5.34
CA ARG A 92 6.50 10.58 4.92
C ARG A 92 6.08 10.64 3.45
N ALA A 93 5.76 11.83 2.96
CA ALA A 93 5.38 12.06 1.57
C ALA A 93 6.58 11.94 0.63
N LEU A 94 7.72 12.57 0.98
CA LEU A 94 8.95 12.50 0.18
C LEU A 94 9.46 11.06 0.03
N ILE A 95 9.54 10.31 1.14
CA ILE A 95 9.89 8.88 1.12
C ILE A 95 8.89 8.11 0.25
N GLY A 96 7.59 8.42 0.39
CA GLY A 96 6.55 7.82 -0.44
C GLY A 96 6.77 8.03 -1.94
N ILE A 97 7.14 9.23 -2.38
CA ILE A 97 7.40 9.52 -3.81
C ILE A 97 8.63 8.76 -4.29
N TYR A 98 9.72 8.78 -3.52
CA TYR A 98 10.95 8.06 -3.86
C TYR A 98 10.70 6.56 -4.04
N ASP A 99 10.02 5.94 -3.08
CA ASP A 99 9.69 4.52 -3.15
C ASP A 99 8.71 4.21 -4.28
N LEU A 100 7.81 5.13 -4.63
CA LEU A 100 6.89 4.93 -5.73
C LEU A 100 7.64 4.81 -7.06
N VAL A 101 8.65 5.64 -7.29
CA VAL A 101 9.54 5.53 -8.46
C VAL A 101 10.28 4.20 -8.42
N GLY A 102 10.88 3.85 -7.27
CA GLY A 102 11.63 2.61 -7.10
C GLY A 102 10.78 1.35 -7.35
N VAL A 103 9.58 1.30 -6.78
CA VAL A 103 8.63 0.18 -6.98
C VAL A 103 8.12 0.13 -8.42
N THR A 104 7.89 1.29 -9.05
CA THR A 104 7.48 1.32 -10.47
C THR A 104 8.57 0.73 -11.37
N TRP A 105 9.82 1.10 -11.12
CA TRP A 105 10.96 0.52 -11.82
C TRP A 105 11.08 -0.98 -11.55
N LEU A 106 11.00 -1.40 -10.28
CA LEU A 106 11.10 -2.80 -9.87
C LEU A 106 10.03 -3.64 -10.56
N ARG A 107 8.76 -3.23 -10.52
CA ARG A 107 7.65 -3.95 -11.16
C ARG A 107 7.86 -4.13 -12.66
N ARG A 108 8.41 -3.13 -13.35
CA ARG A 108 8.73 -3.23 -14.79
C ARG A 108 9.88 -4.20 -15.08
N ARG A 109 10.77 -4.43 -14.11
CA ARG A 109 11.93 -5.32 -14.24
C ARG A 109 11.64 -6.74 -13.74
N THR A 110 10.64 -6.91 -12.88
CA THR A 110 10.19 -8.22 -12.42
C THR A 110 9.39 -8.91 -13.53
N LYS A 111 9.94 -10.01 -14.07
CA LYS A 111 9.23 -10.95 -14.93
C LYS A 111 8.82 -12.14 -14.07
N ALA A 112 7.60 -12.12 -13.54
CA ALA A 112 7.05 -13.32 -12.90
C ALA A 112 6.62 -14.30 -14.00
N PRO A 113 7.02 -15.58 -13.95
CA PRO A 113 6.54 -16.58 -14.90
C PRO A 113 5.03 -16.75 -14.74
N GLU A 114 4.31 -16.80 -15.86
CA GLU A 114 2.88 -17.14 -15.83
C GLU A 114 2.74 -18.57 -15.31
N THR A 115 2.13 -18.71 -14.14
CA THR A 115 1.85 -20.03 -13.58
C THR A 115 0.52 -20.50 -14.17
N THR A 116 0.59 -21.15 -15.32
CA THR A 116 -0.56 -21.85 -15.91
C THR A 116 -0.70 -23.17 -15.16
N GLU A 117 -1.73 -23.31 -14.33
CA GLU A 117 -2.13 -24.62 -13.83
C GLU A 117 -2.63 -25.43 -15.05
N VAL A 118 -1.96 -26.55 -15.34
CA VAL A 118 -2.30 -27.52 -16.39
C VAL A 118 -3.24 -28.56 -15.82
#